data_AF-A0A9W7QEN5-F1
#
_entry.id   AF-A0A9W7QEN5-F1
#
_cell.length_a   1.000
_cell.length_b   1.000
_cell.length_c   1.000
_cell.angle_alpha   90.00
_cell.angle_beta   90.00
_cell.angle_gamma   90.00
#
_symmetry.space_group_name_H-M   'P 1'
#
loop_
_entity.id
_entity.type
_entity.pdbx_description
1 polymer ?
#
loop_
_entity_poly.entity_id
_entity_poly.type
_entity_poly.pdbx_seq_one_letter_code
_entity_poly.pdbx_strand_id
1 'polypeptide(L)' 'MSQIVECELDSDINGSFDYPRVCIWLKKYYGLQINHKRVYRLMKKFGIQAKIRKKK' A
#
# COMPACT_ATOMS: atom_id res chain seq x y z
N MET A 1 -0.20 -11.87 9.55
CA MET A 1 -0.99 -10.94 8.70
C MET A 1 -0.02 -10.16 7.82
N SER A 2 -0.38 -9.77 6.59
CA SER A 2 0.54 -9.10 5.68
C SER A 2 0.61 -7.59 5.97
N GLN A 3 1.83 -7.04 6.05
CA GLN A 3 2.13 -5.62 6.39
C GLN A 3 1.41 -4.60 5.49
N ILE A 4 0.93 -5.03 4.31
CA ILE A 4 0.19 -4.17 3.36
C ILE A 4 -1.25 -3.93 3.83
N VAL A 5 -1.87 -4.89 4.51
CA VAL A 5 -3.25 -4.78 5.02
C VAL A 5 -3.30 -3.87 6.25
N GLU A 6 -2.26 -3.88 7.08
CA GLU A 6 -2.15 -2.97 8.24
C GLU A 6 -2.11 -1.51 7.79
N CYS A 7 -1.39 -1.23 6.70
CA CYS A 7 -1.35 0.09 6.12
C CYS A 7 -2.75 0.51 5.58
N GLU A 8 -3.57 -0.41 5.06
CA GLU A 8 -4.93 -0.10 4.57
C GLU A 8 -5.88 0.35 5.69
N LEU A 9 -5.66 -0.15 6.91
CA LEU A 9 -6.44 0.20 8.10
C LEU A 9 -5.96 1.50 8.78
N ASP A 10 -4.87 2.11 8.29
CA ASP A 10 -4.33 3.34 8.82
C ASP A 10 -5.27 4.53 8.54
N SER A 11 -5.75 5.16 9.61
CA SER A 11 -6.69 6.29 9.57
C SER A 11 -6.13 7.50 8.82
N ASP A 12 -4.80 7.69 8.80
CA ASP A 12 -4.14 8.80 8.09
C ASP A 12 -4.21 8.64 6.56
N ILE A 13 -4.40 7.40 6.08
CA ILE A 13 -4.37 7.09 4.65
C ILE A 13 -5.79 7.10 4.04
N ASN A 14 -6.84 6.88 4.85
CA ASN A 14 -8.25 6.98 4.47
C ASN A 14 -8.59 6.31 3.11
N GLY A 15 -8.03 5.12 2.86
CA GLY A 15 -8.24 4.37 1.61
C GLY A 15 -7.63 4.99 0.34
N SER A 16 -6.84 6.07 0.46
CA SER A 16 -6.01 6.63 -0.61
C SER A 16 -4.73 5.78 -0.75
N PHE A 17 -4.92 4.56 -1.22
CA PHE A 17 -3.95 3.48 -1.12
C PHE A 17 -3.14 3.27 -2.41
N ASP A 18 -2.38 4.29 -2.83
CA ASP A 18 -1.48 4.14 -3.97
C ASP A 18 -0.13 3.55 -3.53
N TYR A 19 0.48 2.77 -4.43
CA TYR A 19 1.78 2.11 -4.17
C TYR A 19 2.91 3.07 -3.68
N PRO A 20 2.98 4.37 -4.06
CA PRO A 20 3.99 5.26 -3.52
C PRO A 20 3.80 5.51 -2.02
N ARG A 21 2.56 5.61 -1.54
CA ARG A 21 2.27 5.81 -0.12
C ARG A 21 2.63 4.58 0.70
N VAL A 22 2.35 3.39 0.16
CA VAL A 22 2.78 2.12 0.78
C VAL A 22 4.32 2.06 0.88
N CYS A 23 5.05 2.49 -0.15
CA CYS A 23 6.52 2.60 -0.07
C CYS A 23 6.99 3.57 1.03
N ILE A 24 6.35 4.74 1.15
CA ILE A 24 6.68 5.72 2.18
C ILE A 24 6.38 5.16 3.58
N TRP A 25 5.23 4.51 3.75
CA TRP A 25 4.81 3.90 5.01
C TRP A 25 5.76 2.77 5.42
N LEU A 26 6.12 1.87 4.49
CA LEU A 26 7.11 0.81 4.72
C LEU A 26 8.48 1.38 5.12
N LYS A 27 8.87 2.51 4.52
CA LYS A 27 10.11 3.21 4.90
C LYS A 27 10.00 3.84 6.31
N LYS A 28 8.87 4.46 6.64
CA LYS A 28 8.65 5.17 7.92
C LYS A 28 8.55 4.21 9.12
N TYR A 29 7.79 3.12 8.98
CA TYR A 29 7.51 2.20 10.09
C TYR A 29 8.49 1.03 10.18
N TYR A 30 9.01 0.57 9.05
CA TYR A 30 9.87 -0.61 8.98
C TYR A 30 11.30 -0.33 8.47
N GLY A 31 11.61 0.91 8.07
CA GLY A 31 12.92 1.26 7.50
C GLY A 31 13.19 0.62 6.13
N LEU A 32 12.19 0.02 5.49
CA LEU A 32 12.37 -0.77 4.27
C LEU A 32 12.31 0.11 3.02
N GLN A 33 13.44 0.22 2.30
CA GLN A 33 13.45 0.79 0.94
C GLN A 33 13.10 -0.29 -0.09
N ILE A 34 11.82 -0.41 -0.41
CA ILE A 34 11.34 -1.35 -1.42
C ILE A 34 11.01 -0.60 -2.71
N ASN A 35 11.45 -1.16 -3.84
CA ASN A 35 11.09 -0.66 -5.17
C ASN A 35 9.56 -0.66 -5.36
N HIS A 36 9.02 0.48 -5.78
CA HIS A 36 7.59 0.68 -6.04
C HIS A 36 6.96 -0.38 -6.96
N LYS A 37 7.71 -0.94 -7.92
CA LYS A 37 7.24 -2.03 -8.80
C LYS A 37 7.02 -3.34 -8.05
N ARG A 38 7.77 -3.62 -6.98
CA ARG A 38 7.56 -4.82 -6.14
C ARG A 38 6.31 -4.67 -5.30
N VAL A 39 6.13 -3.50 -4.67
CA VAL A 39 4.92 -3.17 -3.92
C VAL A 39 3.69 -3.26 -4.81
N TYR A 40 3.73 -2.66 -6.01
CA TYR A 40 2.63 -2.74 -6.98
C TYR A 40 2.28 -4.18 -7.36
N ARG A 41 3.27 -5.04 -7.60
CA ARG A 41 3.04 -6.46 -7.92
C ARG A 41 2.43 -7.23 -6.75
N LEU A 42 2.88 -6.97 -5.52
CA LEU A 42 2.29 -7.56 -4.32
C LEU A 42 0.84 -7.10 -4.13
N MET A 43 0.59 -5.80 -4.20
CA MET A 43 -0.77 -5.24 -4.13
C MET A 43 -1.69 -5.90 -5.15
N LYS A 44 -1.26 -6.01 -6.42
CA LYS A 44 -2.03 -6.70 -7.48
C LYS A 44 -2.26 -8.18 -7.17
N LYS A 45 -1.25 -8.89 -6.65
CA LYS A 45 -1.37 -10.31 -6.26
C LYS A 45 -2.38 -10.51 -5.13
N PHE A 46 -2.46 -9.58 -4.19
CA PHE A 46 -3.41 -9.61 -3.08
C PHE A 46 -4.77 -8.97 -3.40
N GLY A 47 -4.98 -8.48 -4.63
CA GLY A 47 -6.22 -7.79 -5.01
C GLY A 47 -6.43 -6.43 -4.32
N ILE A 48 -5.37 -5.88 -3.73
CA ILE A 48 -5.41 -4.60 -3.01
C ILE A 48 -5.24 -3.48 -4.04
N GLN A 49 -6.18 -2.54 -4.04
CA GLN A 49 -6.22 -1.43 -4.98
C GLN A 49 -6.75 -0.17 -4.29
N ALA A 50 -6.14 0.98 -4.59
CA ALA A 50 -6.59 2.29 -4.13
C ALA A 50 -8.09 2.49 -4.41
N LYS A 51 -8.84 3.06 -3.46
CA LYS A 51 -10.28 3.35 -3.64
C LYS A 51 -10.55 4.16 -4.91
N ILE A 52 -9.70 5.14 -5.22
CA ILE A 52 -9.80 6.01 -6.41
C ILE A 52 -9.71 5.21 -7.72
N ARG A 53 -8.99 4.09 -7.73
CA ARG A 53 -8.82 3.25 -8.92
C ARG A 53 -9.93 2.21 -9.08
N LYS A 54 -10.74 1.95 -8.05
CA LYS A 54 -11.89 1.04 -8.20
C LYS A 54 -12.89 1.72 -9.14
N LYS A 55 -13.27 1.04 -10.22
CA LYS A 55 -14.31 1.56 -11.13
C LYS A 55 -15.63 1.69 -10.34
N LYS A 56 -16.34 2.79 -10.56
CA LYS A 56 -17.71 3.01 -10.05
C LYS A 56 -18.69 2.03 -10.71
#